data_AF-A0A944V2I3-F1
#
_entry.id   AF-A0A944V2I3-F1
#
_cell.length_a   1.000
_cell.length_b   1.000
_cell.length_c   1.000
_cell.angle_alpha   90.00
_cell.angle_beta   90.00
_cell.angle_gamma   90.00
#
_symmetry.space_group_name_H-M   'P 1'
#
loop_
_entity.id
_entity.type
_entity.pdbx_description
1 polymer ?
#
loop_
_entity_poly.entity_id
_entity_poly.type
_entity_poly.pdbx_seq_one_letter_code
_entity_poly.pdbx_strand_id
1 'polypeptide(L)'
;MELQFMKMQIFEIGLLIIAAYIGGTIAKRFKIGEVVGQILGGIVVGPHFLKLVHKILQHYNAYENSALLKPVYTFFNSDFEKYTEILQSFQFFVFLFLGMIAFSLGE
;
A
#
# COMPACT_ATOMS: atom_id res chain seq x y z
N MET A 1 7.68 22.73 3.95
CA MET A 1 6.47 21.88 4.10
C MET A 1 6.26 21.04 2.84
N GLU A 2 6.28 21.65 1.65
CA GLU A 2 6.09 20.95 0.36
C GLU A 2 7.13 19.88 0.03
N LEU A 3 8.42 20.10 0.35
CA LEU A 3 9.46 19.10 0.04
C LEU A 3 9.27 17.77 0.78
N GLN A 4 8.77 17.80 2.02
CA GLN A 4 8.52 16.60 2.81
C GLN A 4 7.32 15.82 2.25
N PHE A 5 6.29 16.54 1.80
CA PHE A 5 5.13 15.96 1.15
C PHE A 5 5.51 15.28 -0.18
N MET A 6 6.29 15.95 -1.05
CA MET A 6 6.79 15.35 -2.30
C MET A 6 7.66 14.12 -2.06
N LYS A 7 8.52 14.14 -1.04
CA LYS A 7 9.34 12.97 -0.67
C LYS A 7 8.47 11.77 -0.30
N MET A 8 7.42 12.00 0.49
CA MET A 8 6.49 10.96 0.89
C MET A 8 5.67 10.44 -0.30
N GLN A 9 5.26 11.32 -1.22
CA GLN A 9 4.60 10.93 -2.47
C GLN A 9 5.47 10.02 -3.33
N ILE A 10 6.74 10.38 -3.56
CA ILE A 10 7.67 9.56 -4.34
C ILE A 10 7.88 8.20 -3.66
N PHE A 11 8.05 8.20 -2.34
CA PHE A 11 8.19 6.97 -1.57
C PHE A 11 6.96 6.06 -1.72
N GLU A 12 5.76 6.62 -1.60
CA GLU A 12 4.51 5.88 -1.69
C GLU A 12 4.25 5.31 -3.09
N ILE A 13 4.47 6.11 -4.14
CA ILE A 13 4.36 5.63 -5.53
C ILE A 13 5.37 4.50 -5.76
N GLY A 14 6.60 4.65 -5.29
CA GLY A 14 7.61 3.60 -5.37
C GLY A 14 7.15 2.31 -4.67
N LEU A 15 6.57 2.43 -3.48
CA LEU A 15 6.06 1.30 -2.70
C LEU A 15 4.88 0.61 -3.41
N LEU A 16 3.95 1.38 -3.98
CA LEU A 16 2.81 0.87 -4.75
C LEU A 16 3.26 0.11 -6.00
N ILE A 17 4.21 0.66 -6.77
CA ILE A 17 4.76 0.00 -7.97
C ILE A 17 5.44 -1.32 -7.60
N ILE A 18 6.28 -1.31 -6.55
CA ILE A 18 6.97 -2.52 -6.08
C ILE A 18 5.98 -3.57 -5.62
N ALA A 19 4.98 -3.19 -4.82
CA ALA A 19 3.99 -4.13 -4.31
C ALA A 19 3.08 -4.68 -5.40
N ALA A 20 2.66 -3.86 -6.35
CA ALA A 20 1.91 -4.32 -7.52
C ALA A 20 2.75 -5.31 -8.35
N TYR A 21 4.01 -4.99 -8.62
CA TYR A 21 4.92 -5.87 -9.37
C TYR A 21 5.13 -7.23 -8.67
N ILE A 22 5.42 -7.21 -7.37
CA ILE A 22 5.59 -8.42 -6.56
C ILE A 22 4.30 -9.22 -6.54
N GLY A 23 3.16 -8.57 -6.26
CA GLY A 23 1.84 -9.20 -6.22
C GLY A 23 1.46 -9.85 -7.54
N GLY A 24 1.65 -9.17 -8.67
CA GLY A 24 1.43 -9.71 -10.01
C GLY A 24 2.33 -10.90 -10.32
N THR A 25 3.62 -10.80 -9.98
CA THR A 25 4.59 -11.89 -10.16
C THR A 25 4.20 -13.13 -9.34
N ILE A 26 3.78 -12.94 -8.09
CA ILE A 26 3.32 -14.01 -7.21
C ILE A 26 2.04 -14.65 -7.78
N ALA A 27 1.03 -13.86 -8.14
CA ALA A 27 -0.23 -14.38 -8.66
C ALA A 27 -0.06 -15.15 -9.98
N LYS A 28 0.91 -14.74 -10.82
CA LYS A 28 1.29 -15.48 -12.02
C LYS A 28 1.83 -16.88 -11.71
N ARG A 29 2.60 -17.03 -10.62
CA ARG A 29 3.07 -18.35 -10.16
C ARG A 29 1.91 -19.24 -9.67
N PHE A 30 0.87 -18.64 -9.11
CA PHE A 30 -0.31 -19.36 -8.62
C PHE A 30 -1.44 -19.52 -9.66
N LYS A 31 -1.27 -19.01 -10.89
CA LYS A 31 -2.29 -19.05 -11.97
C LYS A 31 -3.62 -18.32 -11.62
N ILE A 32 -3.58 -17.31 -10.75
CA ILE A 32 -4.76 -16.55 -10.27
C ILE A 32 -5.06 -15.33 -11.16
N GLY A 33 -4.12 -14.95 -12.04
CA GLY A 33 -4.21 -13.78 -12.91
C GLY A 33 -3.35 -12.63 -12.38
N GLU A 34 -2.55 -12.03 -13.26
CA GLU A 34 -1.58 -10.99 -12.88
C GLU A 34 -2.25 -9.74 -12.33
N VAL A 35 -3.36 -9.31 -12.95
CA VAL A 35 -4.15 -8.14 -12.52
C VAL A 35 -4.66 -8.32 -11.09
N VAL A 36 -5.16 -9.51 -10.74
CA VAL A 36 -5.61 -9.83 -9.37
C VAL A 36 -4.46 -9.70 -8.38
N GLY A 37 -3.28 -10.21 -8.74
CA GLY A 37 -2.07 -10.07 -7.94
C GLY A 37 -1.62 -8.63 -7.72
N GLN A 38 -1.67 -7.81 -8.76
CA GLN A 38 -1.33 -6.39 -8.69
C GLN A 38 -2.30 -5.62 -7.75
N ILE A 39 -3.60 -5.90 -7.86
CA ILE A 39 -4.63 -5.33 -6.96
C ILE A 39 -4.36 -5.74 -5.52
N LEU A 40 -4.11 -7.03 -5.26
CA LEU A 40 -3.79 -7.52 -3.91
C LEU A 40 -2.51 -6.90 -3.36
N GLY A 41 -1.48 -6.73 -4.19
CA GLY A 41 -0.24 -6.04 -3.82
C GLY A 41 -0.49 -4.60 -3.38
N GLY A 42 -1.31 -3.86 -4.13
CA GLY A 42 -1.74 -2.51 -3.74
C GLY A 42 -2.53 -2.49 -2.43
N ILE A 43 -3.43 -3.46 -2.21
CA ILE A 43 -4.19 -3.57 -0.96
C ILE A 43 -3.28 -3.79 0.25
N VAL A 44 -2.23 -4.62 0.12
CA VAL A 44 -1.26 -4.89 1.20
C VAL A 44 -0.53 -3.63 1.65
N VAL A 45 -0.22 -2.73 0.71
CA VAL A 45 0.42 -1.45 0.98
C VAL A 45 -0.58 -0.37 1.41
N GLY A 46 -1.88 -0.61 1.19
CA GLY A 46 -2.94 0.34 1.53
C GLY A 46 -3.04 0.62 3.03
N PRO A 47 -3.45 1.84 3.41
CA PRO A 47 -3.49 2.29 4.80
C PRO A 47 -4.41 1.44 5.68
N HIS A 48 -5.50 0.92 5.12
CA HIS A 48 -6.42 0.05 5.86
C HIS A 48 -5.77 -1.29 6.25
N PHE A 49 -5.06 -1.93 5.33
CA PHE A 49 -4.37 -3.19 5.61
C PHE A 49 -3.20 -2.98 6.57
N LEU A 50 -2.39 -1.95 6.32
CA LEU A 50 -1.28 -1.57 7.20
C LEU A 50 -1.77 -1.29 8.64
N LYS A 51 -2.88 -0.57 8.81
CA LYS A 51 -3.48 -0.32 10.13
C LYS A 51 -3.97 -1.59 10.82
N LEU A 52 -4.51 -2.55 10.06
CA LEU A 52 -4.89 -3.87 10.59
C LEU A 52 -3.66 -4.62 11.09
N VAL A 53 -2.59 -4.67 10.28
CA VAL A 53 -1.32 -5.31 10.66
C VAL A 53 -0.74 -4.66 11.92
N HIS A 54 -0.76 -3.33 12.02
CA HIS A 54 -0.30 -2.62 13.22
C HIS A 54 -1.08 -3.02 14.47
N LYS A 55 -2.42 -3.08 14.39
CA LYS A 55 -3.26 -3.51 15.52
C LYS A 55 -2.96 -4.95 15.94
N ILE A 56 -2.75 -5.84 14.97
CA ILE A 56 -2.39 -7.24 15.25
C ILE A 56 -1.03 -7.31 15.95
N LEU A 57 -0.01 -6.61 15.44
CA LEU A 57 1.32 -6.57 16.04
C LEU A 57 1.31 -6.01 17.47
N GLN A 58 0.48 -4.98 17.72
CA GLN A 58 0.28 -4.41 19.05
C GLN A 58 -0.38 -5.41 20.00
N HIS A 59 -1.39 -6.14 19.51
CA HIS A 59 -2.08 -7.16 20.31
C HIS A 59 -1.14 -8.29 20.76
N TYR A 60 -0.15 -8.66 19.93
CA TYR A 60 0.81 -9.73 20.26
C TYR A 60 2.04 -9.27 21.08
N ASN A 61 2.11 -8.01 21.53
CA ASN A 61 3.32 -7.43 22.16
C ASN A 61 4.62 -7.67 21.35
N ALA A 62 4.51 -7.82 20.03
CA ALA A 62 5.64 -8.16 19.15
C ALA A 62 6.72 -7.05 19.09
N TYR A 63 6.36 -5.84 19.52
CA TYR A 63 7.25 -4.67 19.58
C TYR A 63 8.32 -4.77 20.66
N GLU A 64 8.05 -5.48 21.76
CA GLU A 64 8.98 -5.58 22.88
C GLU A 64 10.19 -6.48 22.56
N ASN A 65 10.00 -7.44 21.65
CA ASN A 65 10.97 -8.52 21.40
C ASN A 65 11.82 -8.35 20.14
N SER A 66 11.63 -7.29 19.34
CA SER A 66 12.34 -7.18 18.06
C SER A 66 12.80 -5.76 17.73
N ALA A 67 14.14 -5.58 17.71
CA ALA A 67 14.78 -4.36 17.23
C ALA A 67 14.39 -4.02 15.78
N LEU A 68 14.01 -5.03 14.99
CA LEU A 68 13.60 -4.89 13.58
C LEU A 68 12.24 -4.22 13.40
N LEU A 69 11.32 -4.33 14.37
CA LEU A 69 9.98 -3.72 14.27
C LEU A 69 9.91 -2.30 14.83
N LYS A 70 10.96 -1.86 15.54
CA LYS A 70 11.07 -0.49 16.06
C LYS A 70 10.89 0.60 14.99
N PRO A 71 11.53 0.55 13.81
CA PRO A 71 11.30 1.54 12.75
C PRO A 71 9.86 1.52 12.21
N VAL A 72 9.24 0.34 12.14
CA VAL A 72 7.84 0.20 11.71
C VAL A 72 6.92 0.88 12.72
N TYR A 73 7.14 0.66 14.02
CA TYR A 73 6.37 1.33 15.08
C TYR A 73 6.51 2.85 15.02
N THR A 74 7.74 3.35 14.86
CA THR A 74 7.98 4.80 14.72
C THR A 74 7.22 5.37 13.53
N PHE A 75 7.31 4.72 12.36
CA PHE A 75 6.57 5.15 11.17
C PHE A 75 5.06 5.24 11.40
N PHE A 76 4.47 4.24 12.07
CA PHE A 76 3.04 4.23 12.39
C PHE A 76 2.61 5.39 13.30
N ASN A 77 3.49 5.84 14.20
CA ASN A 77 3.20 6.94 15.11
C ASN A 77 3.52 8.33 14.53
N SER A 78 4.50 8.47 13.63
CA SER A 78 4.95 9.78 13.14
C SER A 78 4.42 10.15 11.76
N ASP A 79 4.46 9.22 10.80
CA ASP A 79 4.34 9.54 9.38
C ASP A 79 3.13 8.88 8.71
N PHE A 80 2.46 7.95 9.40
CA PHE A 80 1.34 7.19 8.86
C PHE A 80 0.11 8.04 8.51
N GLU A 81 -0.16 9.11 9.26
CA GLU A 81 -1.26 10.03 8.91
C GLU A 81 -1.00 10.73 7.58
N LYS A 82 0.23 11.26 7.38
CA LYS A 82 0.64 11.90 6.13
C LYS A 82 0.65 10.93 4.96
N TYR A 83 1.12 9.70 5.19
CA TYR A 83 1.05 8.61 4.23
C TYR A 83 -0.40 8.33 3.80
N THR A 84 -1.33 8.27 4.76
CA THR A 84 -2.74 8.04 4.46
C THR A 84 -3.36 9.18 3.67
N GLU A 85 -3.05 10.43 4.02
CA GLU A 85 -3.55 11.63 3.34
C GLU A 85 -3.10 11.68 1.86
N ILE A 86 -1.83 11.36 1.61
CA ILE A 86 -1.28 11.31 0.25
C ILE A 86 -1.98 10.22 -0.58
N LEU A 87 -2.15 9.03 -0.02
CA LEU A 87 -2.80 7.93 -0.74
C LEU A 87 -4.27 8.25 -1.07
N GLN A 88 -4.96 8.93 -0.16
CA GLN A 88 -6.31 9.43 -0.41
C GLN A 88 -6.35 10.53 -1.49
N SER A 89 -5.31 11.36 -1.60
CA SER A 89 -5.21 12.34 -2.70
C SER A 89 -5.18 11.68 -4.09
N PHE A 90 -4.71 10.43 -4.17
CA PHE A 90 -4.72 9.63 -5.39
C PHE A 90 -6.05 8.92 -5.68
N GLN A 91 -7.07 9.05 -4.83
CA GLN A 91 -8.38 8.40 -5.02
C GLN A 91 -9.06 8.79 -6.35
N PHE A 92 -8.78 9.99 -6.88
CA PHE A 92 -9.20 10.38 -8.22
C PHE A 92 -8.72 9.39 -9.30
N PHE A 93 -7.46 8.94 -9.22
CA PHE A 93 -6.92 7.97 -10.18
C PHE A 93 -7.59 6.61 -10.06
N VAL A 94 -8.01 6.20 -8.86
CA VAL A 94 -8.77 4.95 -8.68
C VAL A 94 -10.07 4.97 -9.49
N PHE A 95 -10.83 6.08 -9.46
CA PHE A 95 -12.04 6.22 -10.28
C PHE A 95 -11.73 6.26 -11.78
N LEU A 96 -10.65 6.93 -12.17
CA LEU A 96 -10.21 6.97 -13.56
C LEU A 96 -9.83 5.58 -14.09
N PHE A 97 -9.07 4.81 -13.32
CA PHE A 97 -8.68 3.44 -13.68
C PHE A 97 -9.88 2.48 -13.67
N LEU A 98 -10.79 2.59 -12.69
CA LEU A 98 -12.03 1.81 -12.69
C LEU A 98 -12.89 2.11 -13.91
N GLY A 99 -13.02 3.39 -14.29
CA GLY A 99 -13.66 3.78 -15.53
C GLY A 99 -12.98 3.13 -16.74
N MET A 100 -11.66 3.26 -16.84
CA MET A 100 -10.90 2.70 -17.95
C MET A 100 -11.05 1.18 -18.06
N ILE A 101 -10.99 0.44 -16.95
CA ILE A 101 -11.19 -1.02 -16.91
C ILE A 101 -12.62 -1.39 -17.29
N ALA A 102 -13.62 -0.69 -16.73
CA ALA A 102 -15.02 -0.95 -17.01
C ALA A 102 -15.36 -0.71 -18.49
N PHE A 103 -14.80 0.35 -19.08
CA PHE A 103 -14.99 0.66 -20.50
C PHE A 103 -14.12 -0.21 -21.42
N SER A 104 -12.94 -0.66 -21.00
CA SER A 104 -12.09 -1.55 -21.82
C SER A 104 -12.57 -3.01 -21.86
N LEU A 105 -13.41 -3.43 -20.92
CA LEU A 105 -14.04 -4.76 -20.90
C LEU A 105 -15.36 -4.81 -21.69
N GLY A 106 -15.85 -3.64 -22.14
CA GLY A 106 -17.11 -3.49 -22.88
C GLY A 106 -16.99 -3.55 -24.40
N GLU A 107 -15.77 -3.67 -24.93
CA GLU A 107 -15.45 -3.97 -26.34
C GLU A 107 -14.94 -5.41 -26.47
#